data_AF-A0A1Y4DGY5-F1
#
_entry.id   AF-A0A1Y4DGY5-F1
#
_cell.length_a   1.000
_cell.length_b   1.000
_cell.length_c   1.000
_cell.angle_alpha   90.00
_cell.angle_beta   90.00
_cell.angle_gamma   90.00
#
_symmetry.space_group_name_H-M   'P 1'
#
loop_
_entity.id
_entity.type
_entity.pdbx_description
1 polymer ?
#
loop_
_entity_poly.entity_id
_entity_poly.type
_entity_poly.pdbx_seq_one_letter_code
_entity_poly.pdbx_strand_id
1 'polypeptide(L)'
;MITFEGYERRIDKINSVLKENGIASLEEAKEICTKKGIDVEKIVRGIQPIAFDNAVWAYTVGAAIAIKSGVKTAAEAAEKIGVGLQSFCIPGSVADQRAVGLGHGNLGAMLLSENTKCFCFLAGHESFAAAEGAIGIARTANKVRKTPLRVILNGLGKDAAYIISRINGFTSVETEYNYKTGELKIVSERAFSDGDRAKVKCYGADDVNEGVAIMRHEGVDVSITGNSTNPTRFQHPVAGTYKKWATENGKKYFSVASGGGTGRTLHPDNMAAGPASYGMTDTMGRMHSDAQFAGSSSVPAHVEMMGLIGMGNNPMVGATVAVAVAVAEAN
;
A
#
# COMPACT_ATOMS: atom_id res chain seq x y z
N MET A 1 -4.42 -3.08 32.33
CA MET A 1 -4.07 -1.79 31.70
C MET A 1 -3.58 -2.13 30.30
N ILE A 2 -4.18 -1.56 29.26
CA ILE A 2 -3.69 -1.79 27.89
C ILE A 2 -2.32 -1.12 27.76
N THR A 3 -1.33 -1.85 27.24
CA THR A 3 0.02 -1.34 26.99
C THR A 3 0.44 -1.74 25.59
N PHE A 4 1.11 -0.84 24.88
CA PHE A 4 1.65 -1.06 23.54
C PHE A 4 2.85 -0.13 23.29
N GLU A 5 3.55 -0.31 22.18
CA GLU A 5 4.80 0.39 21.90
C GLU A 5 4.60 1.91 21.79
N GLY A 6 5.31 2.67 22.64
CA GLY A 6 5.20 4.13 22.65
C GLY A 6 3.86 4.65 23.18
N TYR A 7 3.16 3.89 24.04
CA TYR A 7 1.88 4.25 24.66
C TYR A 7 1.79 5.72 25.11
N GLU A 8 2.72 6.16 25.97
CA GLU A 8 2.74 7.52 26.54
C GLU A 8 2.83 8.61 25.47
N ARG A 9 3.44 8.31 24.31
CA ARG A 9 3.61 9.27 23.21
C ARG A 9 2.36 9.37 22.31
N ARG A 10 1.41 8.43 22.44
CA ARG A 10 0.27 8.28 21.52
C ARG A 10 -1.09 8.44 22.21
N ILE A 11 -1.18 8.09 23.49
CA ILE A 11 -2.46 7.88 24.17
C ILE A 11 -3.38 9.11 24.18
N ASP A 12 -2.84 10.32 24.36
CA ASP A 12 -3.65 11.55 24.39
C ASP A 12 -4.37 11.79 23.06
N LYS A 13 -3.65 11.59 21.95
CA LYS A 13 -4.20 11.70 20.59
C LYS A 13 -5.24 10.62 20.33
N ILE A 14 -4.97 9.38 20.73
CA ILE A 14 -5.90 8.26 20.59
C ILE A 14 -7.19 8.55 21.35
N ASN A 15 -7.10 8.98 22.62
CA ASN A 15 -8.26 9.30 23.45
C ASN A 15 -9.08 10.47 22.88
N SER A 16 -8.43 11.50 22.31
CA SER A 16 -9.14 12.58 21.62
C SER A 16 -9.98 12.05 20.46
N VAL A 17 -9.37 11.25 19.58
CA VAL A 17 -10.06 10.70 18.40
C VAL A 17 -11.18 9.73 18.80
N LEU A 18 -10.97 8.88 19.80
CA LEU A 18 -12.01 8.01 20.33
C LEU A 18 -13.21 8.82 20.81
N LYS A 19 -12.97 9.86 21.62
CA LYS A 19 -14.02 10.75 22.15
C LYS A 19 -14.76 11.49 21.04
N GLU A 20 -14.07 12.00 20.04
CA GLU A 20 -14.67 12.66 18.86
C GLU A 20 -15.61 11.73 18.08
N ASN A 21 -15.31 10.42 18.07
CA ASN A 21 -16.15 9.39 17.46
C ASN A 21 -17.12 8.73 18.46
N GLY A 22 -17.25 9.30 19.66
CA GLY A 22 -18.14 8.84 20.72
C GLY A 22 -17.75 7.52 21.35
N ILE A 23 -16.54 6.99 21.14
CA ILE A 23 -16.04 5.75 21.75
C ILE A 23 -15.30 6.10 23.04
N ALA A 24 -15.63 5.46 24.16
CA ALA A 24 -15.13 5.80 25.49
C ALA A 24 -13.71 5.27 25.74
N SER A 25 -13.35 4.11 25.16
CA SER A 25 -12.03 3.52 25.35
C SER A 25 -11.62 2.54 24.24
N LEU A 26 -10.37 2.09 24.29
CA LEU A 26 -9.87 1.02 23.42
C LEU A 26 -10.62 -0.30 23.65
N GLU A 27 -11.01 -0.60 24.89
CA GLU A 27 -11.85 -1.75 25.22
C GLU A 27 -13.23 -1.66 24.58
N GLU A 28 -13.88 -0.48 24.61
CA GLU A 28 -15.16 -0.28 23.90
C GLU A 28 -14.96 -0.47 22.39
N ALA A 29 -13.86 0.05 21.81
CA ALA A 29 -13.56 -0.15 20.39
C ALA A 29 -13.46 -1.65 20.03
N LYS A 30 -12.78 -2.45 20.88
CA LYS A 30 -12.70 -3.90 20.71
C LYS A 30 -14.06 -4.57 20.87
N GLU A 31 -14.86 -4.14 21.83
CA GLU A 31 -16.21 -4.68 22.06
C GLU A 31 -17.14 -4.41 20.87
N ILE A 32 -17.10 -3.21 20.30
CA ILE A 32 -17.85 -2.85 19.07
C ILE A 32 -17.50 -3.81 17.93
N CYS A 33 -16.21 -4.07 17.69
CA CYS A 33 -15.76 -4.99 16.64
C CYS A 33 -16.20 -6.44 16.93
N THR A 34 -16.01 -6.90 18.17
CA THR A 34 -16.31 -8.28 18.58
C THR A 34 -17.81 -8.57 18.53
N LYS A 35 -18.68 -7.61 18.90
CA LYS A 35 -20.14 -7.72 18.78
C LYS A 35 -20.61 -7.91 17.33
N LYS A 36 -19.83 -7.39 16.37
CA LYS A 36 -20.04 -7.60 14.93
C LYS A 36 -19.35 -8.86 14.39
N GLY A 37 -18.71 -9.66 15.25
CA GLY A 37 -18.00 -10.88 14.88
C GLY A 37 -16.66 -10.64 14.18
N ILE A 38 -16.10 -9.43 14.28
CA ILE A 38 -14.85 -9.05 13.61
C ILE A 38 -13.68 -9.21 14.56
N ASP A 39 -12.84 -10.20 14.28
CA ASP A 39 -11.57 -10.43 14.98
C ASP A 39 -10.43 -9.71 14.26
N VAL A 40 -10.23 -8.45 14.64
CA VAL A 40 -9.21 -7.58 14.01
C VAL A 40 -7.78 -8.10 14.26
N GLU A 41 -7.51 -8.63 15.44
CA GLU A 41 -6.19 -9.17 15.80
C GLU A 41 -5.81 -10.34 14.88
N LYS A 42 -6.74 -11.28 14.70
CA LYS A 42 -6.54 -12.41 13.79
C LYS A 42 -6.32 -11.97 12.34
N ILE A 43 -7.02 -10.94 11.87
CA ILE A 43 -6.82 -10.39 10.52
C ILE A 43 -5.41 -9.77 10.40
N VAL A 44 -5.04 -8.88 11.31
CA VAL A 44 -3.76 -8.15 11.27
C VAL A 44 -2.58 -9.12 11.38
N ARG A 45 -2.60 -10.00 12.38
CA ARG A 45 -1.53 -10.98 12.60
C ARG A 45 -1.53 -12.11 11.55
N GLY A 46 -2.68 -12.42 10.96
CA GLY A 46 -2.77 -13.36 9.83
C GLY A 46 -2.08 -12.84 8.57
N ILE A 47 -2.05 -11.51 8.36
CA ILE A 47 -1.36 -10.87 7.24
C ILE A 47 0.12 -10.66 7.55
N GLN A 48 0.45 -10.22 8.77
CA GLN A 48 1.83 -10.09 9.22
C GLN A 48 1.96 -10.58 10.66
N PRO A 49 2.46 -11.81 10.88
CA PRO A 49 2.58 -12.39 12.22
C PRO A 49 3.42 -11.56 13.20
N ILE A 50 4.44 -10.87 12.67
CA ILE A 50 5.37 -10.02 13.43
C ILE A 50 4.87 -8.58 13.65
N ALA A 51 3.60 -8.27 13.34
CA ALA A 51 3.04 -6.95 13.60
C ALA A 51 3.01 -6.63 15.10
N PHE A 52 3.23 -5.37 15.44
CA PHE A 52 3.20 -4.86 16.82
C PHE A 52 1.77 -4.71 17.33
N ASP A 53 1.60 -4.65 18.65
CA ASP A 53 0.27 -4.47 19.25
C ASP A 53 -0.34 -3.11 18.88
N ASN A 54 0.49 -2.09 18.65
CA ASN A 54 0.10 -0.82 18.03
C ASN A 54 -0.77 -1.00 16.78
N ALA A 55 -0.38 -1.91 15.89
CA ALA A 55 -1.09 -2.12 14.63
C ALA A 55 -2.48 -2.70 14.90
N VAL A 56 -2.57 -3.73 15.75
CA VAL A 56 -3.84 -4.37 16.12
C VAL A 56 -4.81 -3.34 16.70
N TRP A 57 -4.35 -2.51 17.64
CA TRP A 57 -5.19 -1.48 18.24
C TRP A 57 -5.60 -0.39 17.26
N ALA A 58 -4.70 0.07 16.40
CA ALA A 58 -5.02 1.08 15.39
C ALA A 58 -6.11 0.62 14.41
N TYR A 59 -6.00 -0.62 13.91
CA TYR A 59 -7.05 -1.21 13.07
C TYR A 59 -8.34 -1.44 13.85
N THR A 60 -8.26 -1.79 15.15
CA THR A 60 -9.44 -1.99 16.01
C THR A 60 -10.21 -0.68 16.19
N VAL A 61 -9.50 0.42 16.48
CA VAL A 61 -10.09 1.76 16.57
C VAL A 61 -10.70 2.17 15.24
N GLY A 62 -9.97 1.98 14.14
CA GLY A 62 -10.45 2.28 12.79
C GLY A 62 -11.73 1.54 12.42
N ALA A 63 -11.78 0.23 12.70
CA ALA A 63 -12.96 -0.61 12.47
C ALA A 63 -14.14 -0.19 13.36
N ALA A 64 -13.90 0.10 14.63
CA ALA A 64 -14.94 0.57 15.55
C ALA A 64 -15.54 1.90 15.11
N ILE A 65 -14.70 2.84 14.66
CA ILE A 65 -15.15 4.13 14.09
C ILE A 65 -16.02 3.88 12.86
N ALA A 66 -15.61 2.98 11.97
CA ALA A 66 -16.38 2.63 10.76
C ALA A 66 -17.77 2.08 11.12
N ILE A 67 -17.82 1.10 12.03
CA ILE A 67 -19.07 0.47 12.50
C ILE A 67 -19.99 1.52 13.15
N LYS A 68 -19.45 2.34 14.05
CA LYS A 68 -20.21 3.36 14.79
C LYS A 68 -20.72 4.47 13.87
N SER A 69 -19.98 4.79 12.81
CA SER A 69 -20.38 5.75 11.77
C SER A 69 -21.45 5.19 10.83
N GLY A 70 -21.78 3.90 10.89
CA GLY A 70 -22.81 3.29 10.06
C GLY A 70 -22.49 3.28 8.56
N VAL A 71 -21.20 3.21 8.21
CA VAL A 71 -20.72 3.19 6.81
C VAL A 71 -21.38 2.05 6.02
N LYS A 72 -21.63 2.25 4.73
CA LYS A 72 -22.38 1.30 3.90
C LYS A 72 -21.49 0.49 2.98
N THR A 73 -20.30 0.98 2.68
CA THR A 73 -19.38 0.36 1.74
C THR A 73 -18.04 0.05 2.38
N ALA A 74 -17.34 -0.94 1.83
CA ALA A 74 -15.97 -1.24 2.23
C ALA A 74 -15.03 -0.05 1.97
N ALA A 75 -15.28 0.75 0.93
CA ALA A 75 -14.47 1.93 0.65
C ALA A 75 -14.58 2.98 1.78
N GLU A 76 -15.79 3.31 2.23
CA GLU A 76 -16.01 4.21 3.37
C GLU A 76 -15.42 3.62 4.67
N ALA A 77 -15.51 2.30 4.86
CA ALA A 77 -14.87 1.63 6.00
C ALA A 77 -13.35 1.80 5.97
N ALA A 78 -12.70 1.70 4.80
CA ALA A 78 -11.27 1.90 4.66
C ALA A 78 -10.84 3.35 4.98
N GLU A 79 -11.64 4.36 4.60
CA GLU A 79 -11.39 5.76 4.98
C GLU A 79 -11.40 5.95 6.50
N LYS A 80 -12.39 5.36 7.19
CA LYS A 80 -12.47 5.37 8.67
C LYS A 80 -11.35 4.58 9.34
N ILE A 81 -10.93 3.48 8.74
CA ILE A 81 -9.74 2.75 9.18
C ILE A 81 -8.50 3.66 9.11
N GLY A 82 -8.38 4.46 8.05
CA GLY A 82 -7.33 5.48 7.94
C GLY A 82 -7.30 6.48 9.11
N VAL A 83 -8.46 6.89 9.62
CA VAL A 83 -8.56 7.74 10.81
C VAL A 83 -8.00 7.04 12.05
N GLY A 84 -8.33 5.77 12.24
CA GLY A 84 -7.75 4.94 13.32
C GLY A 84 -6.23 4.77 13.18
N LEU A 85 -5.73 4.54 11.98
CA LEU A 85 -4.28 4.50 11.73
C LEU A 85 -3.61 5.85 12.05
N GLN A 86 -4.25 6.95 11.68
CA GLN A 86 -3.71 8.29 11.89
C GLN A 86 -3.72 8.70 13.36
N SER A 87 -4.72 8.26 14.15
CA SER A 87 -4.78 8.54 15.59
C SER A 87 -3.62 7.92 16.35
N PHE A 88 -3.06 6.83 15.82
CA PHE A 88 -1.88 6.21 16.41
C PHE A 88 -0.59 6.94 16.04
N CYS A 89 -0.50 7.71 14.95
CA CYS A 89 0.75 8.41 14.60
C CYS A 89 1.26 9.31 15.75
N ILE A 90 2.54 9.17 16.11
CA ILE A 90 3.19 9.97 17.16
C ILE A 90 3.14 11.45 16.77
N PRO A 91 2.60 12.35 17.61
CA PRO A 91 2.54 13.77 17.31
C PRO A 91 3.89 14.36 16.87
N GLY A 92 3.89 15.09 15.75
CA GLY A 92 5.09 15.74 15.20
C GLY A 92 6.09 14.79 14.51
N SER A 93 5.83 13.48 14.49
CA SER A 93 6.62 12.54 13.70
C SER A 93 6.41 12.73 12.20
N VAL A 94 7.28 12.12 11.40
CA VAL A 94 7.13 12.12 9.94
C VAL A 94 5.82 11.45 9.52
N ALA A 95 5.41 10.37 10.20
CA ALA A 95 4.14 9.71 9.93
C ALA A 95 2.91 10.60 10.20
N ASP A 96 3.00 11.41 11.26
CA ASP A 96 1.95 12.36 11.62
C ASP A 96 1.85 13.51 10.62
N GLN A 97 2.98 14.17 10.33
CA GLN A 97 3.05 15.31 9.40
C GLN A 97 2.61 14.93 7.98
N ARG A 98 2.94 13.73 7.51
CA ARG A 98 2.55 13.24 6.18
C ARG A 98 1.14 12.64 6.13
N ALA A 99 0.42 12.64 7.25
CA ALA A 99 -0.90 12.03 7.37
C ALA A 99 -0.93 10.57 6.86
N VAL A 100 0.09 9.78 7.22
CA VAL A 100 0.32 8.45 6.61
C VAL A 100 -0.85 7.50 6.87
N GLY A 101 -1.47 7.55 8.05
CA GLY A 101 -2.64 6.74 8.38
C GLY A 101 -3.82 7.03 7.44
N LEU A 102 -4.11 8.31 7.20
CA LEU A 102 -5.14 8.73 6.24
C LEU A 102 -4.78 8.29 4.82
N GLY A 103 -3.50 8.41 4.44
CA GLY A 103 -3.01 7.93 3.15
C GLY A 103 -3.26 6.44 2.92
N HIS A 104 -3.05 5.60 3.94
CA HIS A 104 -3.38 4.17 3.88
C HIS A 104 -4.87 3.92 3.73
N GLY A 105 -5.71 4.65 4.49
CA GLY A 105 -7.17 4.56 4.35
C GLY A 105 -7.65 4.93 2.95
N ASN A 106 -7.14 6.04 2.40
CA ASN A 106 -7.47 6.51 1.05
C ASN A 106 -7.05 5.49 -0.02
N LEU A 107 -5.84 4.92 0.09
CA LEU A 107 -5.41 3.85 -0.81
C LEU A 107 -6.36 2.64 -0.71
N GLY A 108 -6.68 2.17 0.50
CA GLY A 108 -7.62 1.07 0.69
C GLY A 108 -8.99 1.35 0.07
N ALA A 109 -9.51 2.57 0.26
CA ALA A 109 -10.78 3.01 -0.31
C ALA A 109 -10.77 3.00 -1.84
N MET A 110 -9.68 3.46 -2.46
CA MET A 110 -9.52 3.40 -3.91
C MET A 110 -9.48 1.97 -4.42
N LEU A 111 -8.77 1.06 -3.75
CA LEU A 111 -8.70 -0.36 -4.15
C LEU A 111 -10.05 -1.07 -4.01
N LEU A 112 -10.92 -0.61 -3.12
CA LEU A 112 -12.27 -1.13 -2.92
C LEU A 112 -13.33 -0.44 -3.81
N SER A 113 -13.00 0.70 -4.41
CA SER A 113 -13.91 1.47 -5.26
C SER A 113 -14.02 0.89 -6.67
N GLU A 114 -15.25 0.80 -7.20
CA GLU A 114 -15.51 0.39 -8.59
C GLU A 114 -14.85 1.31 -9.64
N ASN A 115 -14.47 2.53 -9.26
CA ASN A 115 -13.78 3.47 -10.15
C ASN A 115 -12.33 3.05 -10.46
N THR A 116 -11.73 2.23 -9.60
CA THR A 116 -10.38 1.68 -9.83
C THR A 116 -10.50 0.35 -10.53
N LYS A 117 -9.94 0.21 -11.72
CA LYS A 117 -9.95 -1.01 -12.53
C LYS A 117 -8.60 -1.71 -12.54
N CYS A 118 -7.50 -0.96 -12.47
CA CYS A 118 -6.14 -1.51 -12.50
C CYS A 118 -5.25 -0.94 -11.39
N PHE A 119 -4.70 -1.84 -10.58
CA PHE A 119 -3.70 -1.54 -9.55
C PHE A 119 -2.33 -2.09 -9.96
N CYS A 120 -1.31 -1.23 -9.94
CA CYS A 120 0.06 -1.60 -10.33
C CYS A 120 1.00 -1.59 -9.13
N PHE A 121 1.68 -2.72 -8.91
CA PHE A 121 2.90 -2.75 -8.11
C PHE A 121 4.09 -2.37 -9.00
N LEU A 122 4.62 -1.18 -8.79
CA LEU A 122 5.91 -0.80 -9.36
C LEU A 122 6.99 -1.43 -8.48
N ALA A 123 7.38 -2.64 -8.86
CA ALA A 123 8.19 -3.56 -8.07
C ALA A 123 9.69 -3.44 -8.38
N GLY A 124 10.51 -3.74 -7.38
CA GLY A 124 11.97 -3.87 -7.51
C GLY A 124 12.41 -5.32 -7.58
N HIS A 125 13.69 -5.56 -7.88
CA HIS A 125 14.18 -6.93 -8.03
C HIS A 125 14.13 -7.73 -6.70
N GLU A 126 13.93 -7.05 -5.57
CA GLU A 126 13.78 -7.64 -4.22
C GLU A 126 12.31 -7.98 -3.87
N SER A 127 11.36 -7.80 -4.80
CA SER A 127 9.94 -7.67 -4.48
C SER A 127 9.11 -8.96 -4.46
N PHE A 128 9.68 -10.09 -4.03
CA PHE A 128 8.89 -11.30 -3.74
C PHE A 128 7.73 -11.01 -2.77
N ALA A 129 7.94 -10.13 -1.79
CA ALA A 129 6.89 -9.71 -0.86
C ALA A 129 5.76 -8.88 -1.52
N ALA A 130 6.04 -8.18 -2.63
CA ALA A 130 5.00 -7.45 -3.37
C ALA A 130 4.06 -8.38 -4.11
N ALA A 131 4.57 -9.52 -4.59
CA ALA A 131 3.78 -10.54 -5.29
C ALA A 131 2.71 -11.17 -4.37
N GLU A 132 3.08 -11.62 -3.17
CA GLU A 132 2.12 -12.20 -2.22
C GLU A 132 1.11 -11.15 -1.70
N GLY A 133 1.55 -9.92 -1.47
CA GLY A 133 0.67 -8.80 -1.13
C GLY A 133 -0.36 -8.50 -2.22
N ALA A 134 0.07 -8.50 -3.49
CA ALA A 134 -0.78 -8.28 -4.65
C ALA A 134 -1.94 -9.28 -4.74
N ILE A 135 -1.65 -10.57 -4.56
CA ILE A 135 -2.66 -11.64 -4.58
C ILE A 135 -3.66 -11.46 -3.44
N GLY A 136 -3.16 -11.25 -2.21
CA GLY A 136 -3.99 -11.10 -1.01
C GLY A 136 -4.95 -9.93 -1.11
N ILE A 137 -4.47 -8.78 -1.59
CA ILE A 137 -5.27 -7.58 -1.82
C ILE A 137 -6.33 -7.84 -2.90
N ALA A 138 -5.95 -8.35 -4.07
CA ALA A 138 -6.89 -8.61 -5.15
C ALA A 138 -8.01 -9.56 -4.71
N ARG A 139 -7.65 -10.69 -4.10
CA ARG A 139 -8.60 -11.71 -3.63
C ARG A 139 -9.58 -11.13 -2.61
N THR A 140 -9.10 -10.29 -1.70
CA THR A 140 -9.94 -9.74 -0.63
C THR A 140 -10.82 -8.60 -1.13
N ALA A 141 -10.26 -7.66 -1.91
CA ALA A 141 -11.02 -6.58 -2.51
C ALA A 141 -12.12 -7.13 -3.44
N ASN A 142 -11.84 -8.19 -4.20
CA ASN A 142 -12.80 -8.76 -5.14
C ASN A 142 -13.98 -9.48 -4.50
N LYS A 143 -14.00 -9.69 -3.17
CA LYS A 143 -15.19 -10.22 -2.47
C LYS A 143 -16.37 -9.26 -2.48
N VAL A 144 -16.08 -7.95 -2.45
CA VAL A 144 -17.10 -6.89 -2.33
C VAL A 144 -17.27 -6.07 -3.61
N ARG A 145 -16.47 -6.36 -4.64
CA ARG A 145 -16.48 -5.66 -5.92
C ARG A 145 -17.31 -6.42 -6.95
N LYS A 146 -18.00 -5.67 -7.81
CA LYS A 146 -18.70 -6.18 -8.99
C LYS A 146 -17.72 -6.45 -10.12
N THR A 147 -16.80 -5.52 -10.37
CA THR A 147 -15.73 -5.70 -11.35
C THR A 147 -14.44 -6.08 -10.63
N PRO A 148 -13.88 -7.28 -10.89
CA PRO A 148 -12.61 -7.67 -10.30
C PRO A 148 -11.52 -6.63 -10.57
N LEU A 149 -10.83 -6.22 -9.52
CA LEU A 149 -9.64 -5.40 -9.60
C LEU A 149 -8.54 -6.18 -10.33
N ARG A 150 -8.04 -5.63 -11.43
CA ARG A 150 -6.87 -6.17 -12.12
C ARG A 150 -5.62 -5.71 -11.39
N VAL A 151 -4.68 -6.64 -11.20
CA VAL A 151 -3.40 -6.33 -10.56
C VAL A 151 -2.26 -6.68 -11.49
N ILE A 152 -1.34 -5.74 -11.66
CA ILE A 152 -0.16 -5.91 -12.50
C ILE A 152 1.11 -5.61 -11.71
N LEU A 153 2.22 -6.20 -12.16
CA LEU A 153 3.57 -5.81 -11.76
C LEU A 153 4.27 -5.14 -12.94
N ASN A 154 5.03 -4.09 -12.66
CA ASN A 154 5.85 -3.36 -13.61
C ASN A 154 7.08 -2.75 -12.87
N GLY A 155 8.00 -2.09 -13.57
CA GLY A 155 9.19 -1.46 -12.97
C GLY A 155 10.37 -2.42 -12.75
N LEU A 156 10.29 -3.62 -13.32
CA LEU A 156 11.29 -4.69 -13.28
C LEU A 156 12.01 -4.78 -14.63
N GLY A 157 13.25 -5.27 -14.64
CA GLY A 157 13.87 -5.73 -15.89
C GLY A 157 13.19 -7.00 -16.41
N LYS A 158 13.28 -7.27 -17.72
CA LYS A 158 12.59 -8.40 -18.38
C LYS A 158 12.93 -9.76 -17.77
N ASP A 159 14.19 -10.04 -17.49
CA ASP A 159 14.62 -11.30 -16.85
C ASP A 159 14.03 -11.46 -15.45
N ALA A 160 14.08 -10.38 -14.64
CA ALA A 160 13.52 -10.39 -13.29
C ALA A 160 12.00 -10.59 -13.31
N ALA A 161 11.29 -9.91 -14.22
CA ALA A 161 9.86 -10.07 -14.39
C ALA A 161 9.49 -11.52 -14.77
N TYR A 162 10.23 -12.14 -15.69
CA TYR A 162 9.99 -13.52 -16.09
C TYR A 162 10.22 -14.51 -14.93
N ILE A 163 11.32 -14.37 -14.20
CA ILE A 163 11.65 -15.22 -13.04
C ILE A 163 10.59 -15.06 -11.94
N ILE A 164 10.22 -13.83 -11.58
CA ILE A 164 9.18 -13.54 -10.59
C ILE A 164 7.85 -14.16 -11.02
N SER A 165 7.49 -14.03 -12.31
CA SER A 165 6.26 -14.61 -12.84
C SER A 165 6.24 -16.12 -12.66
N ARG A 166 7.33 -16.79 -13.05
CA ARG A 166 7.46 -18.23 -12.96
C ARG A 166 7.38 -18.74 -11.52
N ILE A 167 8.10 -18.10 -10.60
CA ILE A 167 8.14 -18.54 -9.20
C ILE A 167 6.79 -18.35 -8.51
N ASN A 168 6.09 -17.25 -8.79
CA ASN A 168 4.83 -16.92 -8.13
C ASN A 168 3.59 -17.48 -8.84
N GLY A 169 3.74 -18.05 -10.04
CA GLY A 169 2.65 -18.56 -10.86
C GLY A 169 1.87 -17.48 -11.63
N PHE A 170 2.45 -16.30 -11.84
CA PHE A 170 1.78 -15.20 -12.55
C PHE A 170 1.80 -15.40 -14.07
N THR A 171 1.07 -14.55 -14.78
CA THR A 171 1.19 -14.44 -16.23
C THR A 171 2.33 -13.48 -16.56
N SER A 172 3.39 -14.01 -17.17
CA SER A 172 4.46 -13.19 -17.74
C SER A 172 3.97 -12.56 -19.03
N VAL A 173 4.14 -11.25 -19.15
CA VAL A 173 3.82 -10.51 -20.38
C VAL A 173 5.09 -9.87 -20.91
N GLU A 174 5.52 -10.33 -22.08
CA GLU A 174 6.71 -9.85 -22.75
C GLU A 174 6.33 -8.75 -23.73
N THR A 175 7.08 -7.66 -23.70
CA THR A 175 6.82 -6.48 -24.53
C THR A 175 8.02 -6.10 -25.38
N GLU A 176 7.72 -5.47 -26.50
CA GLU A 176 8.68 -4.77 -27.36
C GLU A 176 8.21 -3.33 -27.51
N TYR A 177 9.09 -2.39 -27.18
CA TYR A 177 8.80 -0.95 -27.27
C TYR A 177 9.48 -0.35 -28.50
N ASN A 178 8.69 0.24 -29.39
CA ASN A 178 9.21 0.92 -30.56
C ASN A 178 9.64 2.36 -30.20
N TYR A 179 10.94 2.58 -30.07
CA TYR A 179 11.52 3.88 -29.73
C TYR A 179 11.24 5.00 -30.74
N LYS A 180 10.93 4.66 -32.00
CA LYS A 180 10.64 5.65 -33.04
C LYS A 180 9.18 6.13 -32.96
N THR A 181 8.25 5.24 -32.67
CA THR A 181 6.80 5.56 -32.67
C THR A 181 6.22 5.75 -31.27
N GLY A 182 6.88 5.22 -30.24
CA GLY A 182 6.37 5.17 -28.87
C GLY A 182 5.31 4.08 -28.64
N GLU A 183 5.15 3.14 -29.58
CA GLU A 183 4.17 2.07 -29.50
C GLU A 183 4.71 0.88 -28.68
N LEU A 184 3.85 0.34 -27.81
CA LEU A 184 4.11 -0.89 -27.08
C LEU A 184 3.43 -2.06 -27.78
N LYS A 185 4.19 -3.11 -28.08
CA LYS A 185 3.69 -4.36 -28.62
C LYS A 185 3.81 -5.47 -27.59
N ILE A 186 2.74 -6.24 -27.40
CA ILE A 186 2.80 -7.50 -26.64
C ILE A 186 3.37 -8.59 -27.55
N VAL A 187 4.50 -9.17 -27.16
CA VAL A 187 5.20 -10.23 -27.92
C VAL A 187 4.71 -11.60 -27.49
N SER A 188 4.53 -11.81 -26.19
CA SER A 188 4.04 -13.07 -25.63
C SER A 188 3.30 -12.87 -24.32
N GLU A 189 2.29 -13.72 -24.07
CA GLU A 189 1.63 -13.85 -22.76
C GLU A 189 1.70 -15.32 -22.33
N ARG A 190 2.30 -15.59 -21.18
CA ARG A 190 2.48 -16.96 -20.66
C ARG A 190 2.07 -17.05 -19.20
N ALA A 191 0.98 -17.77 -18.93
CA ALA A 191 0.58 -18.15 -17.58
C ALA A 191 1.47 -19.29 -17.05
N PHE A 192 1.94 -19.15 -15.80
CA PHE A 192 2.73 -20.19 -15.11
C PHE A 192 1.95 -20.99 -14.07
N SER A 193 0.68 -20.67 -13.84
CA SER A 193 -0.23 -21.43 -13.00
C SER A 193 -1.66 -21.32 -13.52
N ASP A 194 -2.58 -22.04 -12.87
CA ASP A 194 -4.02 -21.88 -13.05
C ASP A 194 -4.63 -21.13 -11.85
N GLY A 195 -5.75 -20.43 -12.06
CA GLY A 195 -6.50 -19.76 -11.00
C GLY A 195 -6.11 -18.29 -10.75
N ASP A 196 -6.26 -17.81 -9.51
CA ASP A 196 -6.14 -16.37 -9.20
C ASP A 196 -4.72 -15.81 -9.39
N ARG A 197 -3.69 -16.62 -9.19
CA ARG A 197 -2.29 -16.23 -9.43
C ARG A 197 -2.06 -15.88 -10.89
N ALA A 198 -2.60 -16.67 -11.81
CA ALA A 198 -2.48 -16.44 -13.26
C ALA A 198 -3.15 -15.13 -13.72
N LYS A 199 -4.10 -14.59 -12.95
CA LYS A 199 -4.77 -13.31 -13.27
C LYS A 199 -3.88 -12.09 -13.04
N VAL A 200 -2.80 -12.25 -12.28
CA VAL A 200 -1.80 -11.20 -12.09
C VAL A 200 -0.86 -11.18 -13.29
N LYS A 201 -0.80 -10.05 -13.99
CA LYS A 201 0.12 -9.87 -15.12
C LYS A 201 1.41 -9.22 -14.64
N CYS A 202 2.55 -9.77 -15.03
CA CYS A 202 3.86 -9.25 -14.64
C CYS A 202 4.63 -8.86 -15.90
N TYR A 203 4.92 -7.57 -15.98
CA TYR A 203 5.63 -6.93 -17.07
C TYR A 203 7.06 -6.63 -16.66
N GLY A 204 7.99 -6.85 -17.59
CA GLY A 204 9.34 -6.32 -17.52
C GLY A 204 9.55 -5.27 -18.59
N ALA A 205 10.39 -4.29 -18.29
CA ALA A 205 10.73 -3.19 -19.19
C ALA A 205 12.24 -3.03 -19.27
N ASP A 206 12.75 -2.68 -20.45
CA ASP A 206 14.16 -2.37 -20.68
C ASP A 206 14.51 -0.96 -20.17
N ASP A 207 13.52 -0.06 -20.14
CA ASP A 207 13.66 1.29 -19.61
C ASP A 207 12.35 1.92 -19.11
N VAL A 208 12.44 3.19 -18.71
CA VAL A 208 11.34 3.99 -18.16
C VAL A 208 10.23 4.24 -19.20
N ASN A 209 10.55 4.44 -20.47
CA ASN A 209 9.55 4.73 -21.50
C ASN A 209 8.70 3.50 -21.78
N GLU A 210 9.32 2.33 -21.90
CA GLU A 210 8.58 1.06 -22.03
C GLU A 210 7.71 0.83 -20.78
N GLY A 211 8.26 1.05 -19.59
CA GLY A 211 7.51 0.96 -18.32
C GLY A 211 6.29 1.89 -18.30
N VAL A 212 6.42 3.14 -18.76
CA VAL A 212 5.31 4.10 -18.87
C VAL A 212 4.30 3.66 -19.93
N ALA A 213 4.77 3.11 -21.05
CA ALA A 213 3.89 2.61 -22.11
C ALA A 213 3.05 1.41 -21.61
N ILE A 214 3.62 0.53 -20.78
CA ILE A 214 2.87 -0.54 -20.08
C ILE A 214 1.79 0.04 -19.17
N MET A 215 2.11 1.07 -18.37
CA MET A 215 1.12 1.73 -17.50
C MET A 215 -0.05 2.31 -18.30
N ARG A 216 0.23 2.89 -19.48
CA ARG A 216 -0.78 3.41 -20.41
C ARG A 216 -1.62 2.30 -21.03
N HIS A 217 -0.97 1.23 -21.50
CA HIS A 217 -1.62 0.07 -22.12
C HIS A 217 -2.62 -0.58 -21.15
N GLU A 218 -2.21 -0.76 -19.89
CA GLU A 218 -3.06 -1.36 -18.86
C GLU A 218 -4.08 -0.40 -18.26
N GLY A 219 -3.98 0.91 -18.56
CA GLY A 219 -4.87 1.93 -18.03
C GLY A 219 -4.79 2.05 -16.50
N VAL A 220 -3.57 2.05 -15.96
CA VAL A 220 -3.35 2.01 -14.50
C VAL A 220 -4.02 3.20 -13.79
N ASP A 221 -4.82 2.89 -12.78
CA ASP A 221 -5.56 3.87 -11.97
C ASP A 221 -4.83 4.20 -10.66
N VAL A 222 -4.22 3.17 -10.05
CA VAL A 222 -3.53 3.27 -8.77
C VAL A 222 -2.19 2.55 -8.89
N SER A 223 -1.13 3.11 -8.32
CA SER A 223 0.13 2.37 -8.15
C SER A 223 0.71 2.51 -6.76
N ILE A 224 1.55 1.55 -6.39
CA ILE A 224 2.48 1.69 -5.27
C ILE A 224 3.89 1.38 -5.74
N THR A 225 4.84 2.27 -5.48
CA THR A 225 6.27 2.00 -5.69
C THR A 225 6.82 1.25 -4.49
N GLY A 226 7.55 0.16 -4.74
CA GLY A 226 8.25 -0.58 -3.69
C GLY A 226 9.48 0.16 -3.17
N ASN A 227 10.05 -0.35 -2.08
CA ASN A 227 11.38 0.08 -1.64
C ASN A 227 12.42 -0.45 -2.65
N SER A 228 13.24 0.44 -3.21
CA SER A 228 14.38 0.08 -4.05
C SER A 228 15.66 0.48 -3.33
N THR A 229 16.63 -0.43 -3.26
CA THR A 229 18.02 -0.18 -2.82
C THR A 229 18.85 0.61 -3.84
N ASN A 230 18.27 0.92 -5.02
CA ASN A 230 18.87 1.79 -6.01
C ASN A 230 17.83 2.81 -6.54
N PRO A 231 18.04 4.13 -6.36
CA PRO A 231 17.08 5.15 -6.79
C PRO A 231 17.00 5.31 -8.30
N THR A 232 18.00 4.84 -9.07
CA THR A 232 18.00 4.93 -10.54
C THR A 232 17.14 3.85 -11.20
N ARG A 233 16.53 2.95 -10.41
CA ARG A 233 15.64 1.91 -10.92
C ARG A 233 14.29 2.47 -11.36
N PHE A 234 13.65 1.74 -12.27
CA PHE A 234 12.54 2.24 -13.07
C PHE A 234 11.29 2.68 -12.30
N GLN A 235 11.06 2.21 -11.07
CA GLN A 235 9.79 2.42 -10.35
C GLN A 235 9.41 3.90 -10.16
N HIS A 236 10.25 4.70 -9.52
CA HIS A 236 9.95 6.12 -9.29
C HIS A 236 9.94 6.93 -10.58
N PRO A 237 10.91 6.78 -11.51
CA PRO A 237 10.85 7.43 -12.81
C PRO A 237 9.60 7.07 -13.63
N VAL A 238 9.18 5.79 -13.64
CA VAL A 238 7.95 5.34 -14.32
C VAL A 238 6.73 5.96 -13.66
N ALA A 239 6.63 5.92 -12.31
CA ALA A 239 5.51 6.51 -11.59
C ALA A 239 5.39 8.02 -11.86
N GLY A 240 6.50 8.76 -11.80
CA GLY A 240 6.53 10.20 -12.02
C GLY A 240 6.24 10.59 -13.46
N THR A 241 6.84 9.90 -14.43
CA THR A 241 6.59 10.16 -15.86
C THR A 241 5.14 9.82 -16.22
N TYR A 242 4.59 8.72 -15.69
CA TYR A 242 3.19 8.37 -15.89
C TYR A 242 2.24 9.35 -15.19
N LYS A 243 2.59 9.88 -14.00
CA LYS A 243 1.79 10.92 -13.30
C LYS A 243 1.68 12.20 -14.14
N LYS A 244 2.80 12.66 -14.71
CA LYS A 244 2.82 13.80 -15.64
C LYS A 244 1.92 13.53 -16.84
N TRP A 245 2.12 12.41 -17.52
CA TRP A 245 1.28 12.03 -18.67
C TRP A 245 -0.21 11.98 -18.31
N ALA A 246 -0.55 11.33 -17.19
CA ALA A 246 -1.91 11.17 -16.74
C ALA A 246 -2.59 12.53 -16.50
N THR A 247 -1.85 13.47 -15.88
CA THR A 247 -2.32 14.83 -15.62
C THR A 247 -2.57 15.59 -16.93
N GLU A 248 -1.60 15.54 -17.87
CA GLU A 248 -1.69 16.19 -19.18
C GLU A 248 -2.81 15.63 -20.06
N ASN A 249 -3.29 14.42 -19.78
CA ASN A 249 -4.31 13.73 -20.56
C ASN A 249 -5.63 13.56 -19.80
N GLY A 250 -5.81 14.24 -18.66
CA GLY A 250 -7.04 14.17 -17.86
C GLY A 250 -7.33 12.79 -17.26
N LYS A 251 -6.33 11.89 -17.22
CA LYS A 251 -6.44 10.57 -16.60
C LYS A 251 -6.24 10.71 -15.09
N LYS A 252 -7.26 10.32 -14.31
CA LYS A 252 -7.09 10.15 -12.86
C LYS A 252 -6.11 9.01 -12.59
N TYR A 253 -5.09 9.32 -11.80
CA TYR A 253 -4.08 8.37 -11.36
C TYR A 253 -3.63 8.73 -9.94
N PHE A 254 -3.71 7.76 -9.03
CA PHE A 254 -3.25 7.88 -7.65
C PHE A 254 -1.96 7.10 -7.45
N SER A 255 -0.90 7.79 -7.11
CA SER A 255 0.42 7.22 -6.94
C SER A 255 0.81 7.21 -5.49
N VAL A 256 1.21 6.04 -5.00
CA VAL A 256 1.73 5.87 -3.66
C VAL A 256 3.22 5.60 -3.72
N ALA A 257 3.98 6.38 -2.95
CA ALA A 257 5.38 6.08 -2.70
C ALA A 257 5.49 5.34 -1.38
N SER A 258 5.74 4.02 -1.40
CA SER A 258 6.15 3.33 -0.16
C SER A 258 7.51 3.90 0.23
N GLY A 259 7.57 4.58 1.37
CA GLY A 259 8.79 5.22 1.86
C GLY A 259 10.00 4.32 1.71
N GLY A 260 11.06 4.88 1.12
CA GLY A 260 12.36 4.25 1.12
C GLY A 260 12.77 4.00 2.57
N GLY A 261 13.32 2.82 2.84
CA GLY A 261 13.87 2.50 4.14
C GLY A 261 14.82 3.62 4.59
N THR A 262 14.88 3.84 5.90
CA THR A 262 15.98 4.52 6.58
C THR A 262 17.28 4.30 5.80
N GLY A 263 17.72 5.32 5.07
CA GLY A 263 19.09 5.40 4.60
C GLY A 263 19.62 4.55 3.46
N ARG A 264 19.04 3.41 3.11
CA ARG A 264 19.88 2.41 2.40
C ARG A 264 20.28 2.77 0.97
N THR A 265 19.65 3.76 0.36
CA THR A 265 19.79 3.95 -1.09
C THR A 265 20.90 4.89 -1.53
N LEU A 266 21.40 5.79 -0.67
CA LEU A 266 22.56 6.67 -0.93
C LEU A 266 23.27 7.11 0.38
N HIS A 267 23.33 6.24 1.40
CA HIS A 267 24.28 6.30 2.53
C HIS A 267 24.10 7.45 3.57
N PRO A 268 23.16 7.39 4.54
CA PRO A 268 23.10 8.33 5.65
C PRO A 268 24.12 8.01 6.73
N ASP A 269 24.66 6.79 6.76
CA ASP A 269 25.65 6.36 7.76
C ASP A 269 26.93 7.22 7.66
N ASN A 270 27.16 7.90 6.52
CA ASN A 270 28.27 8.83 6.33
C ASN A 270 27.89 10.31 6.57
N MET A 271 26.62 10.65 6.69
CA MET A 271 26.17 12.05 6.74
C MET A 271 25.77 12.53 8.13
N ALA A 272 25.73 11.64 9.14
CA ALA A 272 25.26 11.93 10.51
C ALA A 272 23.87 12.64 10.56
N ALA A 273 23.15 12.65 9.44
CA ALA A 273 21.84 13.25 9.33
C ALA A 273 20.86 12.27 9.96
N GLY A 274 20.18 12.69 11.02
CA GLY A 274 19.29 11.85 11.82
C GLY A 274 18.06 11.30 11.06
N PRO A 275 16.93 11.04 11.72
CA PRO A 275 15.73 10.45 11.09
C PRO A 275 15.18 11.22 9.87
N ALA A 276 15.61 12.47 9.65
CA ALA A 276 15.28 13.29 8.50
C ALA A 276 16.16 13.03 7.25
N SER A 277 17.17 12.14 7.31
CA SER A 277 18.07 11.79 6.20
C SER A 277 17.40 10.86 5.20
N TYR A 278 16.38 11.41 4.59
CA TYR A 278 15.65 10.81 3.51
C TYR A 278 16.36 11.20 2.21
N GLY A 279 17.25 10.33 1.74
CA GLY A 279 18.01 10.53 0.51
C GLY A 279 17.12 10.61 -0.75
N MET A 280 17.74 10.55 -1.93
CA MET A 280 17.08 10.75 -3.23
C MET A 280 15.76 9.98 -3.42
N THR A 281 15.62 8.78 -2.84
CA THR A 281 14.39 7.97 -2.91
C THR A 281 13.16 8.67 -2.32
N ASP A 282 13.29 9.38 -1.19
CA ASP A 282 12.17 10.12 -0.61
C ASP A 282 11.81 11.34 -1.46
N THR A 283 12.83 12.06 -1.93
CA THR A 283 12.66 13.21 -2.83
C THR A 283 11.93 12.80 -4.11
N MET A 284 12.32 11.70 -4.73
CA MET A 284 11.63 11.17 -5.90
C MET A 284 10.19 10.75 -5.58
N GLY A 285 9.95 10.12 -4.43
CA GLY A 285 8.59 9.81 -3.98
C GLY A 285 7.71 11.05 -3.91
N ARG A 286 8.22 12.16 -3.37
CA ARG A 286 7.51 13.45 -3.27
C ARG A 286 7.21 14.09 -4.62
N MET A 287 7.98 13.78 -5.67
CA MET A 287 7.75 14.35 -7.00
C MET A 287 6.49 13.80 -7.68
N HIS A 288 5.99 12.63 -7.27
CA HIS A 288 4.88 11.97 -7.95
C HIS A 288 3.74 11.51 -7.05
N SER A 289 4.00 11.28 -5.75
CA SER A 289 3.04 10.61 -4.88
C SER A 289 1.92 11.53 -4.41
N ASP A 290 0.71 10.99 -4.38
CA ASP A 290 -0.45 11.54 -3.69
C ASP A 290 -0.47 11.10 -2.21
N ALA A 291 0.14 9.95 -1.91
CA ALA A 291 0.42 9.50 -0.56
C ALA A 291 1.85 8.94 -0.46
N GLN A 292 2.58 9.38 0.55
CA GLN A 292 3.93 8.90 0.82
C GLN A 292 3.96 8.20 2.17
N PHE A 293 4.15 6.89 2.16
CA PHE A 293 4.23 6.11 3.39
C PHE A 293 5.61 6.26 4.03
N ALA A 294 5.68 5.95 5.33
CA ALA A 294 6.89 6.11 6.11
C ALA A 294 7.46 4.74 6.50
N GLY A 295 8.78 4.57 6.36
CA GLY A 295 9.45 3.32 6.74
C GLY A 295 9.31 2.20 5.71
N SER A 296 9.79 1.01 6.07
CA SER A 296 9.94 -0.12 5.13
C SER A 296 8.61 -0.74 4.68
N SER A 297 8.59 -1.25 3.45
CA SER A 297 7.45 -2.01 2.91
C SER A 297 7.13 -3.29 3.70
N SER A 298 8.08 -3.85 4.47
CA SER A 298 7.94 -5.17 5.10
C SER A 298 8.37 -5.27 6.56
N VAL A 299 9.09 -4.29 7.12
CA VAL A 299 9.70 -4.40 8.46
C VAL A 299 8.98 -3.49 9.46
N PRO A 300 8.20 -4.04 10.42
CA PRO A 300 7.48 -3.27 11.46
C PRO A 300 8.31 -2.22 12.18
N ALA A 301 9.52 -2.57 12.62
CA ALA A 301 10.40 -1.68 13.35
C ALA A 301 10.75 -0.40 12.56
N HIS A 302 10.97 -0.52 11.25
CA HIS A 302 11.27 0.66 10.41
C HIS A 302 10.07 1.61 10.29
N VAL A 303 8.85 1.10 10.43
CA VAL A 303 7.62 1.89 10.39
C VAL A 303 7.34 2.53 11.76
N GLU A 304 7.58 1.81 12.85
CA GLU A 304 7.52 2.34 14.22
C GLU A 304 8.55 3.45 14.47
N MET A 305 9.78 3.31 13.95
CA MET A 305 10.82 4.35 14.01
C MET A 305 10.38 5.67 13.38
N MET A 306 9.39 5.63 12.49
CA MET A 306 8.81 6.78 11.82
C MET A 306 7.64 7.44 12.55
N GLY A 307 7.30 6.89 13.72
CA GLY A 307 6.16 7.30 14.52
C GLY A 307 4.82 6.80 13.98
N LEU A 308 4.80 5.85 13.03
CA LEU A 308 3.58 5.13 12.65
C LEU A 308 3.42 3.86 13.51
N ILE A 309 2.50 2.98 13.15
CA ILE A 309 2.30 1.66 13.76
C ILE A 309 3.36 0.65 13.31
N GLY A 310 3.71 -0.31 14.16
CA GLY A 310 4.65 -1.39 13.80
C GLY A 310 4.05 -2.45 12.86
N MET A 311 3.82 -2.09 11.59
CA MET A 311 3.40 -2.99 10.52
C MET A 311 3.98 -2.50 9.20
N GLY A 312 4.47 -3.39 8.32
CA GLY A 312 5.06 -2.98 7.04
C GLY A 312 4.02 -2.36 6.09
N ASN A 313 4.42 -1.41 5.23
CA ASN A 313 3.47 -0.68 4.38
C ASN A 313 2.63 -1.60 3.48
N ASN A 314 3.24 -2.61 2.82
CA ASN A 314 2.49 -3.52 1.95
C ASN A 314 1.47 -4.37 2.75
N PRO A 315 1.87 -5.01 3.86
CA PRO A 315 0.93 -5.62 4.80
C PRO A 315 -0.18 -4.67 5.26
N MET A 316 0.12 -3.39 5.54
CA MET A 316 -0.89 -2.41 5.95
C MET A 316 -1.94 -2.17 4.86
N VAL A 317 -1.57 -2.15 3.58
CA VAL A 317 -2.57 -2.07 2.49
C VAL A 317 -3.49 -3.30 2.54
N GLY A 318 -2.92 -4.49 2.69
CA GLY A 318 -3.68 -5.74 2.82
C GLY A 318 -4.62 -5.75 4.03
N ALA A 319 -4.14 -5.31 5.19
CA ALA A 319 -4.92 -5.24 6.42
C ALA A 319 -6.04 -4.20 6.34
N THR A 320 -5.77 -3.04 5.75
CA THR A 320 -6.80 -2.02 5.51
C THR A 320 -7.93 -2.58 4.65
N VAL A 321 -7.60 -3.23 3.53
CA VAL A 321 -8.60 -3.86 2.64
C VAL A 321 -9.34 -4.98 3.37
N ALA A 322 -8.65 -5.85 4.10
CA ALA A 322 -9.27 -6.99 4.77
C ALA A 322 -10.20 -6.59 5.92
N VAL A 323 -9.78 -5.65 6.77
CA VAL A 323 -10.62 -5.14 7.86
C VAL A 323 -11.81 -4.36 7.31
N ALA A 324 -11.61 -3.56 6.25
CA ALA A 324 -12.71 -2.83 5.61
C ALA A 324 -13.77 -3.76 5.00
N VAL A 325 -13.34 -4.84 4.34
CA VAL A 325 -14.24 -5.87 3.82
C VAL A 325 -14.99 -6.57 4.96
N ALA A 326 -14.30 -6.94 6.04
CA ALA A 326 -14.94 -7.57 7.20
C ALA A 326 -15.99 -6.64 7.85
N VAL A 327 -15.73 -5.33 7.93
CA VAL A 327 -16.71 -4.34 8.40
C VAL A 327 -17.92 -4.28 7.46
N ALA A 328 -17.70 -4.25 6.14
CA ALA A 328 -18.78 -4.19 5.16
C ALA A 328 -19.63 -5.47 5.13
N GLU A 329 -19.04 -6.64 5.29
CA GLU A 329 -19.75 -7.93 5.34
C GLU A 329 -20.55 -8.12 6.65
N ALA A 330 -20.18 -7.41 7.72
CA ALA A 330 -20.87 -7.45 9.02
C ALA A 330 -21.99 -6.40 9.18
N ASN A 331 -22.22 -5.59 8.14
CA ASN A 331 -23.22 -4.51 8.14
C ASN A 331 -24.57 -4.93 7.55
#